data_AF-A0A6N4X314-F1
#
_entry.id   AF-A0A6N4X314-F1
#
_cell.length_a   1.000
_cell.length_b   1.000
_cell.length_c   1.000
_cell.angle_alpha   90.00
_cell.angle_beta   90.00
_cell.angle_gamma   90.00
#
_symmetry.space_group_name_H-M   'P 1'
#
loop_
_entity.id
_entity.type
_entity.pdbx_description
1 polymer ?
#
loop_
_entity_poly.entity_id
_entity_poly.type
_entity_poly.pdbx_seq_one_letter_code
_entity_poly.pdbx_strand_id
1 'polypeptide(L)'
;MKTEYKKGRTLAIIGAYMQIAPILNFLVGMVLISTTGENGFGTFLKFGIVTMAMSLSGAIMLFSSLVFLKYRAVWFFRFMALFSVYLAFKMSLFFTPIGIITAIYLLSKRNEFTMDRTESPQQAAANA
;
A
#
# COMPACT_ATOMS: atom_id res chain seq x y z
N MET A 1 -5.19 -10.87 -20.17
CA MET A 1 -5.78 -9.64 -19.61
C MET A 1 -6.78 -9.85 -18.45
N LYS A 2 -7.86 -10.66 -18.54
CA LYS A 2 -8.81 -10.85 -17.40
C LYS A 2 -8.18 -11.51 -16.17
N THR A 3 -7.26 -12.45 -16.36
CA THR A 3 -6.54 -13.17 -15.29
C THR A 3 -5.52 -12.31 -14.55
N GLU A 4 -4.78 -11.46 -15.28
CA GLU A 4 -3.80 -10.53 -14.69
C GLU A 4 -4.47 -9.46 -13.82
N TYR A 5 -5.62 -8.94 -14.26
CA TYR A 5 -6.41 -8.00 -13.48
C TYR A 5 -6.91 -8.62 -12.16
N LYS A 6 -7.42 -9.86 -12.20
CA LYS A 6 -7.83 -10.59 -10.98
C LYS A 6 -6.65 -10.83 -10.04
N LYS A 7 -5.49 -11.26 -10.56
CA LYS A 7 -4.27 -11.46 -9.76
C LYS A 7 -3.76 -10.15 -9.14
N GLY A 8 -3.74 -9.06 -9.90
CA GLY A 8 -3.35 -7.73 -9.42
C GLY A 8 -4.25 -7.23 -8.32
N ARG A 9 -5.57 -7.39 -8.48
CA ARG A 9 -6.56 -7.06 -7.44
C ARG A 9 -6.31 -7.85 -6.15
N THR A 10 -6.11 -9.17 -6.25
CA THR A 10 -5.88 -10.02 -5.07
C THR A 10 -4.61 -9.60 -4.32
N LEU A 11 -3.49 -9.38 -5.03
CA LEU A 11 -2.25 -8.91 -4.40
C LEU A 11 -2.39 -7.51 -3.80
N ALA A 12 -3.12 -6.60 -4.46
CA ALA A 12 -3.38 -5.27 -3.92
C ALA A 12 -4.19 -5.33 -2.61
N ILE A 13 -5.22 -6.18 -2.56
CA ILE A 13 -6.05 -6.35 -1.37
C ILE A 13 -5.24 -6.98 -0.23
N ILE A 14 -4.55 -8.09 -0.48
CA ILE A 14 -3.73 -8.76 0.53
C ILE A 14 -2.65 -7.81 1.04
N GLY A 15 -1.93 -7.16 0.13
CA GLY A 15 -0.91 -6.18 0.47
C GLY A 15 -1.45 -5.03 1.31
N ALA A 16 -2.65 -4.51 0.98
CA ALA A 16 -3.30 -3.46 1.76
C ALA A 16 -3.66 -3.92 3.18
N TYR A 17 -4.24 -5.12 3.33
CA TYR A 17 -4.53 -5.70 4.64
C TYR A 17 -3.27 -5.88 5.49
N MET A 18 -2.17 -6.33 4.89
CA MET A 18 -0.90 -6.51 5.58
C MET A 18 -0.26 -5.18 6.04
N GLN A 19 -0.65 -4.03 5.47
CA GLN A 19 -0.18 -2.72 5.93
C GLN A 19 -0.99 -2.15 7.09
N ILE A 20 -2.21 -2.63 7.38
CA ILE A 20 -3.06 -2.06 8.44
C ILE A 20 -2.36 -2.15 9.80
N ALA A 21 -1.89 -3.34 10.18
CA ALA A 21 -1.22 -3.54 11.46
C ALA A 21 0.09 -2.71 11.60
N PRO A 22 1.00 -2.70 10.61
CA PRO A 22 2.17 -1.82 10.63
C PRO A 22 1.84 -0.32 10.74
N ILE A 23 0.82 0.17 10.03
CA ILE A 23 0.41 1.57 10.09
C ILE A 23 -0.13 1.91 11.48
N LEU A 24 -1.00 1.06 12.05
CA LEU A 24 -1.52 1.24 13.41
C LEU A 24 -0.40 1.24 14.45
N ASN A 25 0.54 0.30 14.34
CA ASN A 25 1.68 0.22 15.25
C ASN A 25 2.57 1.46 15.15
N PHE A 26 2.76 2.02 13.95
CA PHE A 26 3.49 3.28 13.77
C PHE A 26 2.78 4.47 14.44
N LEU A 27 1.46 4.60 14.25
CA LEU A 27 0.67 5.68 14.87
C LEU A 27 0.68 5.59 16.41
N VAL A 28 0.47 4.39 16.95
CA VAL A 28 0.55 4.14 18.40
C VAL A 28 1.96 4.41 18.92
N GLY A 29 2.99 3.99 18.19
CA GLY A 29 4.39 4.27 18.52
C GLY A 29 4.68 5.77 18.61
N MET A 30 4.18 6.58 17.67
CA MET A 30 4.34 8.04 17.73
C MET A 30 3.67 8.66 18.97
N VAL A 31 2.52 8.14 19.39
CA VAL A 31 1.87 8.60 20.63
C VAL A 31 2.66 8.16 21.86
N LEU A 32 3.11 6.91 21.92
CA LEU A 32 3.79 6.34 23.10
C LEU A 32 5.21 6.89 23.33
N ILE A 33 5.92 7.27 22.26
CA ILE A 33 7.25 7.92 22.38
C ILE A 33 7.17 9.21 23.20
N SER A 34 5.99 9.84 23.29
CA SER A 34 5.78 11.02 24.13
C SER A 34 5.50 10.72 25.61
N THR A 35 5.25 9.46 26.00
CA THR A 35 4.70 9.10 27.31
C THR A 35 5.48 8.07 28.13
N THR A 36 6.35 7.24 27.53
CA THR A 36 6.95 6.08 28.24
C THR A 36 8.48 6.11 28.31
N GLY A 37 9.00 6.26 29.53
CA GLY A 37 10.40 6.00 29.88
C GLY A 37 10.68 4.50 30.09
N GLU A 38 11.80 4.06 29.53
CA GLU A 38 12.62 2.85 29.78
C GLU A 38 12.01 1.43 29.67
N ASN A 39 10.71 1.19 29.88
CA ASN A 39 10.15 -0.18 29.83
C ASN A 39 9.55 -0.61 28.47
N GLY A 40 9.56 0.26 27.46
CA GLY A 40 8.95 0.00 26.14
C GLY A 40 9.80 -0.84 25.17
N PHE A 41 11.10 -0.96 25.42
CA PHE A 41 12.07 -1.49 24.45
C PHE A 41 11.93 -3.01 24.21
N GLY A 42 11.64 -3.79 25.26
CA GLY A 42 11.49 -5.25 25.17
C GLY A 42 10.24 -5.71 24.42
N THR A 43 9.13 -5.01 24.59
CA THR A 43 7.86 -5.27 23.88
C THR A 43 7.94 -4.82 22.42
N PHE A 44 8.63 -3.70 22.15
CA PHE A 44 8.87 -3.19 20.81
C PHE A 44 9.69 -4.16 19.94
N LEU A 45 10.68 -4.85 20.51
CA LEU A 45 11.52 -5.79 19.77
C LEU A 45 10.78 -7.06 19.32
N LYS A 46 9.95 -7.66 20.17
CA LYS A 46 9.22 -8.91 19.83
C LYS A 46 8.12 -8.68 18.79
N PHE A 47 7.35 -7.60 18.93
CA PHE A 47 6.33 -7.24 17.94
C PHE A 47 6.94 -6.57 16.70
N GLY A 48 8.09 -5.93 16.84
CA GLY A 48 8.78 -5.20 15.78
C GLY A 48 9.17 -6.08 14.60
N ILE A 49 9.75 -7.26 14.83
CA ILE A 49 10.22 -8.14 13.75
C ILE A 49 9.05 -8.64 12.89
N VAL A 50 7.98 -9.15 13.52
CA VAL A 50 6.80 -9.64 12.80
C VAL A 50 6.12 -8.49 12.02
N THR A 51 5.99 -7.33 12.66
CA THR A 51 5.41 -6.14 12.03
C THR A 51 6.26 -5.64 10.85
N MET A 52 7.59 -5.69 10.98
CA MET A 52 8.51 -5.35 9.89
C MET A 52 8.38 -6.33 8.72
N ALA A 53 8.31 -7.64 8.99
CA ALA A 53 8.14 -8.66 7.97
C ALA A 53 6.80 -8.51 7.23
N MET A 54 5.70 -8.25 7.95
CA MET A 54 4.39 -7.96 7.37
C MET A 54 4.40 -6.68 6.52
N SER A 55 5.05 -5.62 7.03
CA SER A 55 5.16 -4.36 6.28
C SER A 55 5.96 -4.52 5.00
N LEU A 56 7.08 -5.23 5.03
CA LEU A 56 7.91 -5.46 3.86
C LEU A 56 7.17 -6.31 2.81
N SER A 57 6.60 -7.45 3.23
CA SER A 57 5.87 -8.35 2.34
C SER A 57 4.64 -7.69 1.72
N GLY A 58 3.84 -6.96 2.51
CA GLY A 58 2.70 -6.22 2.01
C GLY A 58 3.11 -5.12 1.01
N ALA A 59 4.22 -4.41 1.27
CA ALA A 59 4.73 -3.38 0.37
C ALA A 59 5.15 -4.00 -0.96
N ILE A 60 5.86 -5.13 -0.94
CA ILE A 60 6.24 -5.87 -2.16
C ILE A 60 5.01 -6.27 -2.97
N MET A 61 3.94 -6.76 -2.33
CA MET A 61 2.70 -7.12 -3.01
C MET A 61 2.01 -5.91 -3.65
N LEU A 62 1.96 -4.78 -2.95
CA LEU A 62 1.40 -3.52 -3.46
C LEU A 62 2.21 -3.01 -4.66
N PHE A 63 3.54 -2.96 -4.55
CA PHE A 63 4.42 -2.53 -5.65
C PHE A 63 4.36 -3.49 -6.83
N SER A 64 4.29 -4.80 -6.58
CA SER A 64 4.15 -5.80 -7.64
C SER A 64 2.82 -5.67 -8.38
N SER A 65 1.74 -5.39 -7.63
CA SER A 65 0.44 -5.10 -8.23
C SER A 65 0.45 -3.81 -9.06
N LEU A 66 1.15 -2.78 -8.56
CA LEU A 66 1.30 -1.48 -9.24
C LEU A 66 2.13 -1.56 -10.52
N VAL A 67 3.31 -2.18 -10.48
CA VAL A 67 4.31 -2.13 -11.55
C VAL A 67 4.17 -3.30 -12.52
N PHE A 68 4.17 -4.54 -12.01
CA PHE A 68 4.19 -5.73 -12.86
C PHE A 68 2.81 -6.12 -13.37
N LEU A 69 1.81 -6.13 -12.48
CA LEU A 69 0.44 -6.52 -12.85
C LEU A 69 -0.40 -5.35 -13.39
N LYS A 70 0.17 -4.13 -13.38
CA LYS A 70 -0.45 -2.89 -13.87
C LYS A 70 -1.89 -2.75 -13.38
N TYR A 71 -2.14 -3.06 -12.11
CA TYR A 71 -3.46 -2.90 -11.54
C TYR A 71 -3.78 -1.40 -11.43
N ARG A 72 -4.88 -0.99 -12.05
CA ARG A 72 -5.32 0.41 -12.14
C ARG A 72 -6.78 0.49 -11.71
N ALA A 73 -6.99 0.72 -10.41
CA ALA A 73 -8.31 0.95 -9.85
C ALA A 73 -8.28 2.21 -8.98
N VAL A 74 -9.38 2.95 -8.95
CA VAL A 74 -9.49 4.22 -8.20
C VAL A 74 -9.21 4.01 -6.71
N TRP A 75 -9.75 2.95 -6.11
CA TRP A 75 -9.52 2.64 -4.68
C TRP A 75 -8.03 2.36 -4.41
N PHE A 76 -7.37 1.65 -5.33
CA PHE A 76 -5.96 1.28 -5.20
C PHE A 76 -5.05 2.49 -5.37
N PHE A 77 -5.39 3.40 -6.28
CA PHE A 77 -4.72 4.70 -6.40
C PHE A 77 -4.79 5.49 -5.08
N ARG A 78 -5.99 5.65 -4.51
CA ARG A 78 -6.18 6.36 -3.24
C ARG A 78 -5.38 5.73 -2.11
N PHE A 79 -5.42 4.39 -2.02
CA PHE A 79 -4.65 3.66 -1.02
C PHE A 79 -3.14 3.85 -1.21
N MET A 80 -2.63 3.69 -2.44
CA MET A 80 -1.20 3.87 -2.72
C MET A 80 -0.74 5.31 -2.52
N ALA A 81 -1.59 6.31 -2.77
CA ALA A 81 -1.29 7.71 -2.46
C ALA A 81 -1.12 7.89 -0.95
N LEU A 82 -2.07 7.43 -0.13
CA LEU A 82 -1.95 7.48 1.34
C LEU A 82 -0.74 6.69 1.85
N PHE A 83 -0.49 5.52 1.27
CA PHE A 83 0.66 4.68 1.62
C PHE A 83 1.99 5.35 1.27
N SER A 84 2.07 6.04 0.14
CA SER A 84 3.27 6.77 -0.29
C SER A 84 3.58 7.96 0.64
N VAL A 85 2.54 8.66 1.10
CA VAL A 85 2.63 9.70 2.12
C VAL A 85 3.12 9.10 3.44
N TYR A 86 2.50 8.00 3.90
CA TYR A 86 2.94 7.26 5.09
C TYR A 86 4.42 6.87 5.02
N LEU A 87 4.89 6.33 3.89
CA LEU A 87 6.30 5.99 3.69
C LEU A 87 7.22 7.22 3.76
N ALA A 88 6.79 8.35 3.22
CA ALA A 88 7.52 9.62 3.32
C ALA A 88 7.63 10.10 4.79
N PHE A 89 6.51 10.06 5.52
CA PHE A 89 6.41 10.48 6.93
C PHE A 89 7.14 9.57 7.91
N LYS A 90 7.46 8.33 7.52
CA LYS A 90 8.29 7.44 8.34
C LYS A 90 9.70 7.99 8.58
N MET A 91 10.11 9.06 7.87
CA MET A 91 11.40 9.75 8.00
C MET A 91 12.60 8.78 8.00
N SER A 92 12.48 7.70 7.23
CA SER A 92 13.51 6.68 7.14
C SER A 92 14.27 6.86 5.84
N LEU A 93 15.60 6.84 5.92
CA LEU A 93 16.51 7.03 4.80
C LEU A 93 16.17 6.14 3.59
N PHE A 94 15.61 4.95 3.84
CA PHE A 94 15.24 4.00 2.79
C PHE A 94 13.78 4.15 2.32
N PHE A 95 12.84 4.39 3.23
CA PHE A 95 11.42 4.41 2.90
C PHE A 95 10.95 5.76 2.33
N THR A 96 11.58 6.86 2.74
CA THR A 96 11.18 8.20 2.30
C THR A 96 11.39 8.42 0.79
N PRO A 97 12.53 8.07 0.18
CA PRO A 97 12.68 8.15 -1.28
C PRO A 97 11.67 7.29 -2.03
N ILE A 98 11.39 6.08 -1.53
CA ILE A 98 10.39 5.17 -2.11
C ILE A 98 9.01 5.83 -2.09
N GLY A 99 8.62 6.41 -0.95
CA GLY A 99 7.35 7.14 -0.81
C GLY A 99 7.24 8.29 -1.81
N ILE A 100 8.27 9.14 -1.91
CA ILE A 100 8.29 10.29 -2.82
C ILE A 100 8.22 9.85 -4.29
N ILE A 101 9.06 8.90 -4.71
CA ILE A 101 9.05 8.38 -6.09
C ILE A 101 7.69 7.77 -6.43
N THR A 102 7.10 7.04 -5.50
CA THR A 102 5.77 6.44 -5.68
C THR A 102 4.69 7.51 -5.83
N ALA A 103 4.73 8.57 -5.01
CA ALA A 103 3.79 9.68 -5.12
C ALA A 103 3.92 10.40 -6.48
N ILE A 104 5.14 10.68 -6.93
CA ILE A 104 5.40 11.28 -8.25
C ILE A 104 4.89 10.37 -9.37
N TYR A 105 5.16 9.06 -9.29
CA TYR A 105 4.68 8.08 -10.26
C TYR A 105 3.15 8.05 -10.35
N LEU A 106 2.47 8.04 -9.21
CA LEU A 106 1.01 8.05 -9.14
C LEU A 106 0.43 9.33 -9.73
N LEU A 107 0.99 10.50 -9.42
CA LEU A 107 0.55 11.78 -9.99
C LEU A 107 0.76 11.82 -11.51
N SER A 108 1.92 11.35 -11.99
CA SER A 108 2.23 11.28 -13.43
C SER A 108 1.25 10.39 -14.19
N LYS A 109 0.82 9.28 -13.58
CA LYS A 109 -0.09 8.29 -14.18
C LYS A 109 -1.53 8.38 -13.66
N ARG A 110 -1.95 9.47 -13.03
CA ARG A 110 -3.29 9.56 -12.38
C ARG A 110 -4.42 9.19 -13.35
N ASN A 111 -4.30 9.60 -14.62
CA ASN A 111 -5.32 9.39 -15.64
C ASN A 111 -5.54 7.89 -15.94
N GLU A 112 -4.52 7.04 -15.76
CA GLU A 112 -4.64 5.59 -15.93
C GLU A 112 -5.54 4.95 -14.86
N PHE A 113 -5.71 5.59 -13.70
CA PHE A 113 -6.51 5.07 -12.59
C PHE A 113 -7.94 5.61 -12.56
N THR A 114 -8.19 6.74 -13.23
CA THR A 114 -9.50 7.40 -13.29
C THR A 114 -10.32 6.98 -14.51
N MET A 115 -9.68 6.36 -15.53
CA MET A 115 -10.44 5.70 -16.59
C MET A 115 -11.18 4.52 -15.99
N ASP A 116 -12.44 4.77 -15.67
CA ASP A 116 -13.40 3.76 -15.36
C ASP A 116 -13.36 2.77 -16.52
N ARG A 117 -12.94 1.54 -16.24
CA ARG A 117 -12.98 0.46 -17.23
C ARG A 117 -14.44 0.02 -17.32
N THR A 118 -15.32 0.97 -17.63
CA THR A 118 -16.71 0.76 -17.95
C THR A 118 -16.70 -0.07 -19.21
N GLU A 119 -16.94 -1.36 -19.00
CA GLU A 119 -17.48 -2.29 -19.98
C GLU A 119 -16.57 -2.56 -21.17
N SER A 120 -15.88 -3.71 -21.11
CA SER A 120 -15.67 -4.44 -22.35
C SER A 120 -17.04 -4.62 -23.05
N PRO A 121 -17.19 -4.36 -24.37
CA PRO A 121 -18.46 -4.54 -25.10
C PRO A 121 -19.13 -5.91 -24.89
N GLN A 122 -18.36 -6.92 -24.47
CA GLN A 122 -18.84 -8.25 -24.09
C GLN A 122 -19.64 -8.32 -22.78
N GLN A 123 -19.65 -7.27 -21.93
CA GLN A 123 -20.41 -7.24 -20.67
C GLN A 123 -21.74 -6.50 -20.82
N ALA A 124 -21.83 -5.53 -21.74
CA ALA A 124 -23.08 -4.93 -22.15
C ALA A 124 -23.97 -5.92 -22.92
N ALA A 125 -23.37 -6.79 -23.75
CA ALA A 125 -24.10 -7.83 -24.49
C ALA A 125 -24.51 -9.06 -23.67
N ALA A 126 -24.03 -9.20 -22.42
CA ALA A 126 -24.38 -10.32 -21.54
C ALA A 126 -25.49 -9.97 -20.54
N ASN A 127 -25.87 -8.69 -20.45
CA ASN A 127 -26.88 -8.15 -19.54
C ASN A 127 -28.05 -7.49 -20.28
N ALA A 128 -28.12 -7.63 -21.62
CA ALA A 128 -29.24 -7.23 -22.47
C ALA A 128 -29.90 -8.50 -23.03
#